data_AF-A0A5N6P7R4-F1
#
_entry.id   AF-A0A5N6P7R4-F1
#
_cell.length_a   1.000
_cell.length_b   1.000
_cell.length_c   1.000
_cell.angle_alpha   90.00
_cell.angle_beta   90.00
_cell.angle_gamma   90.00
#
_symmetry.space_group_name_H-M   'P 1'
#
loop_
_entity.id
_entity.type
_entity.pdbx_description
1 polymer ?
#
loop_
_entity_poly.entity_id
_entity_poly.type
_entity_poly.pdbx_seq_one_letter_code
_entity_poly.pdbx_strand_id
1 'polypeptide(L)'
;MKITKWEAAVLKDCVEDIKDTMDEITSSIKEISRIPKSADKSFAISNAQTWTSSAITDENSCLDGFSDGKVNPIIKQKITDIIVDLARVSSNALTEEFRSSGAD
;
A
#
# COMPACT_ATOMS: atom_id res chain seq x y z
N MET A 1 -20.04 10.71 -18.45
CA MET A 1 -19.57 9.32 -18.23
C MET A 1 -20.52 8.68 -17.23
N LYS A 2 -21.04 7.47 -17.50
CA LYS A 2 -21.96 6.76 -16.60
C LYS A 2 -21.23 5.57 -16.00
N ILE A 3 -21.10 5.54 -14.67
CA ILE A 3 -20.52 4.43 -13.92
C ILE A 3 -21.57 3.32 -13.81
N THR A 4 -21.18 2.09 -14.10
CA THR A 4 -22.00 0.89 -13.96
C THR A 4 -22.03 0.41 -12.51
N LYS A 5 -22.99 -0.47 -12.16
CA LYS A 5 -23.02 -1.09 -10.83
C LYS A 5 -21.74 -1.89 -10.52
N TRP A 6 -21.17 -2.53 -11.54
CA TRP A 6 -19.92 -3.28 -11.43
C TRP A 6 -18.75 -2.35 -11.13
N GLU A 7 -18.58 -1.29 -11.92
CA GLU A 7 -17.52 -0.31 -11.69
C GLU A 7 -17.65 0.37 -10.32
N ALA A 8 -18.87 0.64 -9.86
CA ALA A 8 -19.10 1.19 -8.52
C ALA A 8 -18.70 0.22 -7.41
N ALA A 9 -18.91 -1.10 -7.59
CA ALA A 9 -18.49 -2.11 -6.63
C ALA A 9 -16.95 -2.22 -6.58
N VAL A 10 -16.30 -2.37 -7.74
CA VAL A 10 -14.83 -2.43 -7.83
C VAL A 10 -14.17 -1.17 -7.26
N LEU A 11 -14.73 0.03 -7.53
CA LEU A 11 -14.25 1.27 -6.92
C LEU A 11 -14.43 1.30 -5.40
N LYS A 12 -15.51 0.71 -4.89
CA LYS A 12 -15.76 0.64 -3.45
C LYS A 12 -14.74 -0.27 -2.78
N ASP A 13 -14.48 -1.44 -3.36
CA ASP A 13 -13.54 -2.43 -2.84
C ASP A 13 -12.12 -1.83 -2.83
N CYS A 14 -11.69 -1.19 -3.92
CA CYS A 14 -10.40 -0.49 -3.96
C CYS A 14 -10.31 0.65 -2.91
N VAL A 15 -11.41 1.37 -2.63
CA VAL A 15 -11.41 2.39 -1.56
C VAL A 15 -11.28 1.75 -0.17
N GLU A 16 -11.73 0.51 0.02
CA GLU A 16 -11.53 -0.24 1.26
C GLU A 16 -10.05 -0.68 1.37
N ASP A 17 -9.47 -1.27 0.32
CA ASP A 17 -8.04 -1.61 0.28
C ASP A 17 -7.13 -0.41 0.57
N ILE A 18 -7.46 0.77 0.03
CA ILE A 18 -6.67 1.99 0.26
C ILE A 18 -6.83 2.55 1.68
N LYS A 19 -7.94 2.27 2.37
CA LYS A 19 -8.05 2.61 3.80
C LYS A 19 -7.16 1.70 4.62
N ASP A 20 -7.16 0.41 4.32
CA ASP A 20 -6.30 -0.56 5.00
C ASP A 20 -4.82 -0.21 4.78
N THR A 21 -4.44 0.13 3.53
CA THR A 21 -3.12 0.69 3.19
C THR A 21 -2.74 1.89 4.09
N MET A 22 -3.65 2.84 4.32
CA MET A 22 -3.37 4.00 5.19
C MET A 22 -3.19 3.62 6.67
N ASP A 23 -3.98 2.66 7.16
CA ASP A 23 -3.89 2.17 8.54
C ASP A 23 -2.59 1.39 8.78
N GLU A 24 -2.14 0.65 7.78
CA GLU A 24 -0.88 -0.11 7.79
C GLU A 24 0.33 0.81 7.71
N ILE A 25 0.33 1.80 6.81
CA ILE A 25 1.36 2.86 6.80
C ILE A 25 1.41 3.59 8.14
N THR A 26 0.26 3.90 8.74
CA THR A 26 0.19 4.52 10.07
C THR A 26 0.81 3.61 11.14
N SER A 27 0.60 2.30 11.04
CA SER A 27 1.19 1.31 11.94
C SER A 27 2.70 1.20 11.74
N SER A 28 3.18 1.21 10.50
CA SER A 28 4.60 1.28 10.15
C SER A 28 5.28 2.51 10.76
N ILE A 29 4.66 3.70 10.64
CA ILE A 29 5.17 4.95 11.24
C ILE A 29 5.25 4.84 12.78
N LYS A 30 4.27 4.21 13.44
CA LYS A 30 4.30 4.00 14.89
C LYS A 30 5.47 3.10 15.31
N GLU A 31 5.73 2.06 14.53
CA GLU A 31 6.88 1.15 14.73
C GLU A 31 8.21 1.87 14.58
N ILE A 32 8.37 2.68 13.53
CA ILE A 32 9.57 3.50 13.30
C ILE A 32 9.76 4.53 14.43
N SER A 33 8.68 5.20 14.84
CA SER A 33 8.71 6.26 15.86
C SER A 33 9.14 5.75 17.24
N ARG A 34 8.95 4.46 17.54
CA ARG A 34 9.38 3.85 18.81
C ARG A 34 10.81 3.33 18.79
N ILE A 35 11.48 3.23 17.64
CA ILE A 35 12.87 2.73 17.52
C ILE A 35 13.85 3.40 18.49
N PRO A 36 13.87 4.74 18.67
CA PRO A 36 14.85 5.38 19.57
C PRO A 36 14.73 4.95 21.04
N LYS A 37 13.56 4.46 21.45
CA LYS A 37 13.25 4.03 22.82
C LYS A 37 13.08 2.52 22.94
N SER A 38 13.12 1.78 21.84
CA SER A 38 12.89 0.33 21.84
C SER A 38 14.11 -0.42 22.39
N ALA A 39 13.87 -1.36 23.30
CA ALA A 39 14.89 -2.30 23.74
C ALA A 39 15.29 -3.28 22.63
N ASP A 40 14.34 -3.60 21.74
CA ASP A 40 14.56 -4.42 20.55
C ASP A 40 14.24 -3.60 19.29
N LYS A 41 15.28 -3.03 18.69
CA LYS A 41 15.15 -2.19 17.49
C LYS A 41 14.88 -3.05 16.25
N SER A 42 15.50 -4.22 16.15
CA SER A 42 15.34 -5.13 15.03
C SER A 42 13.90 -5.62 14.93
N PHE A 43 13.25 -5.91 16.06
CA PHE A 43 11.84 -6.27 16.09
C PHE A 43 10.92 -5.12 15.65
N ALA A 44 11.21 -3.88 16.08
CA ALA A 44 10.44 -2.71 15.62
C ALA A 44 10.57 -2.49 14.10
N ILE A 45 11.78 -2.62 13.56
CA ILE A 45 12.03 -2.54 12.10
C ILE A 45 11.28 -3.67 11.37
N SER A 46 11.35 -4.91 11.87
CA SER A 46 10.66 -6.06 11.26
C SER A 46 9.13 -5.87 11.23
N ASN A 47 8.55 -5.27 12.28
CA ASN A 47 7.12 -4.93 12.29
C ASN A 47 6.81 -3.84 11.27
N ALA A 48 7.61 -2.78 11.20
CA ALA A 48 7.44 -1.71 10.21
C ALA A 48 7.45 -2.27 8.77
N GLN A 49 8.41 -3.15 8.47
CA GLN A 49 8.50 -3.85 7.19
C GLN A 49 7.28 -4.72 6.89
N THR A 50 6.75 -5.41 7.91
CA THR A 50 5.53 -6.23 7.75
C THR A 50 4.35 -5.35 7.35
N TRP A 51 4.11 -4.26 8.08
CA TRP A 51 3.01 -3.35 7.77
C TRP A 51 3.15 -2.70 6.39
N THR A 52 4.35 -2.27 6.02
CA THR A 52 4.58 -1.71 4.68
C THR A 52 4.40 -2.76 3.58
N SER A 53 4.72 -4.03 3.83
CA SER A 53 4.49 -5.11 2.85
C SER A 53 3.02 -5.46 2.70
N SER A 54 2.24 -5.40 3.77
CA SER A 54 0.78 -5.52 3.70
C SER A 54 0.18 -4.37 2.88
N ALA A 55 0.66 -3.14 3.07
CA ALA A 55 0.14 -1.96 2.35
C ALA A 55 0.30 -2.13 0.82
N ILE A 56 1.44 -2.67 0.40
CA ILE A 56 1.71 -3.02 -1.00
C ILE A 56 0.78 -4.15 -1.50
N THR A 57 0.39 -5.07 -0.63
CA THR A 57 -0.54 -6.16 -0.98
C THR A 57 -1.95 -5.62 -1.22
N ASP A 58 -2.41 -4.66 -0.41
CA ASP A 58 -3.71 -4.01 -0.55
C ASP A 58 -3.76 -3.12 -1.81
N GLU A 59 -2.69 -2.36 -2.08
CA GLU A 59 -2.54 -1.60 -3.32
C GLU A 59 -2.66 -2.51 -4.56
N ASN A 60 -1.99 -3.67 -4.55
CA ASN A 60 -2.11 -4.65 -5.65
C ASN A 60 -3.52 -5.26 -5.74
N SER A 61 -4.15 -5.54 -4.60
CA SER A 61 -5.52 -6.07 -4.55
C SER A 61 -6.53 -5.10 -5.16
N CYS A 62 -6.37 -3.79 -4.89
CA CYS A 62 -7.16 -2.76 -5.57
C CYS A 62 -7.02 -2.86 -7.09
N LEU A 63 -5.78 -2.98 -7.62
CA LEU A 63 -5.54 -3.07 -9.07
C LEU A 63 -6.13 -4.33 -9.70
N ASP A 64 -6.06 -5.45 -8.99
CA ASP A 64 -6.60 -6.73 -9.45
C ASP A 64 -8.12 -6.65 -9.67
N GLY A 65 -8.85 -5.88 -8.86
CA GLY A 65 -10.28 -5.60 -9.08
C GLY A 65 -10.61 -4.97 -10.44
N PHE A 66 -9.65 -4.23 -11.05
CA PHE A 66 -9.80 -3.59 -12.37
C PHE A 66 -9.19 -4.41 -13.52
N SER A 67 -8.60 -5.57 -13.22
CA SER A 67 -7.99 -6.42 -14.24
C SER A 67 -9.04 -7.01 -15.20
N ASP A 68 -10.27 -7.22 -14.71
CA ASP A 68 -11.43 -7.64 -15.48
C ASP A 68 -11.80 -6.60 -16.57
N GLY A 69 -11.89 -7.06 -17.83
CA GLY A 69 -12.20 -6.22 -19.02
C GLY A 69 -13.60 -5.57 -19.06
N LYS A 70 -14.29 -5.50 -17.92
CA LYS A 70 -15.63 -4.93 -17.75
C LYS A 70 -15.62 -3.46 -17.30
N VAL A 71 -14.46 -2.93 -16.91
CA VAL A 71 -14.32 -1.54 -16.46
C VAL A 71 -13.92 -0.62 -17.61
N ASN A 72 -14.51 0.57 -17.67
CA ASN A 72 -14.15 1.60 -18.62
C ASN A 72 -12.63 1.88 -18.61
N PRO A 73 -11.95 1.87 -19.78
CA PRO A 73 -10.50 2.06 -19.85
C PRO A 73 -9.99 3.36 -19.21
N ILE A 74 -10.77 4.44 -19.26
CA ILE A 74 -10.41 5.73 -18.66
C ILE A 74 -10.47 5.65 -17.14
N ILE A 75 -11.44 4.93 -16.57
CA ILE A 75 -11.53 4.70 -15.11
C ILE A 75 -10.35 3.84 -14.67
N LYS A 76 -10.12 2.72 -15.39
CA LYS A 76 -9.01 1.81 -15.13
C LYS A 76 -7.66 2.54 -15.12
N GLN A 77 -7.36 3.32 -16.17
CA GLN A 77 -6.10 4.05 -16.26
C GLN A 77 -5.91 5.01 -15.08
N LYS A 78 -6.93 5.80 -14.73
CA LYS A 78 -6.84 6.76 -13.63
C LYS A 78 -6.55 6.09 -12.29
N ILE A 79 -7.20 4.96 -12.01
CA ILE A 79 -6.95 4.21 -10.78
C ILE A 79 -5.56 3.60 -10.82
N THR A 80 -5.16 3.00 -11.94
CA THR A 80 -3.80 2.46 -12.10
C THR A 80 -2.72 3.49 -11.81
N ASP A 81 -2.83 4.71 -12.38
CA ASP A 81 -1.84 5.77 -12.16
C ASP A 81 -1.73 6.14 -10.67
N ILE A 82 -2.87 6.32 -9.99
CA ILE A 82 -2.90 6.68 -8.56
C ILE A 82 -2.25 5.59 -7.69
N ILE A 83 -2.61 4.33 -7.94
CA ILE A 83 -2.16 3.21 -7.10
C ILE A 83 -0.69 2.88 -7.35
N VAL A 84 -0.21 2.96 -8.60
CA VAL A 84 1.21 2.77 -8.92
C VAL A 84 2.06 3.85 -8.25
N ASP A 85 1.60 5.10 -8.23
CA ASP A 85 2.30 6.18 -7.52
C ASP A 85 2.36 5.92 -6.00
N LEU A 86 1.25 5.44 -5.41
CA LEU A 86 1.20 5.07 -4.01
C LEU A 86 2.16 3.90 -3.69
N ALA A 87 2.10 2.83 -4.48
CA ALA A 87 2.96 1.66 -4.34
C ALA A 87 4.44 1.97 -4.49
N ARG A 88 4.78 2.95 -5.33
CA ARG A 88 6.15 3.45 -5.44
C ARG A 88 6.61 4.14 -4.15
N VAL A 89 5.75 4.95 -3.51
CA VAL A 89 6.07 5.57 -2.22
C VAL A 89 6.23 4.51 -1.14
N SER A 90 5.31 3.55 -1.04
CA SER A 90 5.37 2.43 -0.10
C SER A 90 6.63 1.57 -0.31
N SER A 91 6.96 1.26 -1.57
CA SER A 91 8.17 0.50 -1.93
C SER A 91 9.45 1.27 -1.61
N ASN A 92 9.49 2.58 -1.84
CA ASN A 92 10.64 3.42 -1.47
C ASN A 92 10.84 3.38 0.05
N ALA A 93 9.78 3.53 0.83
CA ALA A 93 9.85 3.42 2.29
C ALA A 93 10.37 2.03 2.73
N LEU A 94 9.90 0.96 2.09
CA LEU A 94 10.39 -0.40 2.34
C LEU A 94 11.87 -0.59 1.99
N THR A 95 12.34 0.04 0.90
CA THR A 95 13.72 -0.09 0.41
C THR A 95 14.72 0.81 1.12
N GLU A 96 14.33 1.95 1.70
CA GLU A 96 15.24 2.77 2.51
C GLU A 96 15.77 2.00 3.75
N GLU A 97 15.02 1.02 4.26
CA GLU A 97 15.48 0.15 5.35
C GLU A 97 16.43 -0.99 4.92
N PHE A 98 16.42 -1.42 3.65
CA PHE A 98 17.41 -2.37 3.14
C PHE A 98 18.82 -1.75 3.06
N ARG A 99 18.94 -0.43 3.01
CA ARG A 99 20.23 0.26 3.21
C ARG A 99 20.70 0.25 4.66
N SER A 100 19.78 0.30 5.63
CA SER A 100 20.14 0.27 7.06
C SER A 100 20.33 -1.13 7.65
N SER A 101 19.86 -2.18 6.94
CA SER A 101 19.96 -3.59 7.37
C SER A 101 20.94 -4.42 6.53
N GLY A 102 21.60 -3.81 5.53
CA GLY A 102 22.49 -4.48 4.58
C GLY A 102 23.81 -3.77 4.28
N ALA A 103 24.24 -2.84 5.14
CA ALA A 103 25.58 -2.25 5.10
C ALA A 103 26.12 -2.13 6.53
N ASP A 104 26.46 -3.30 7.10
CA ASP A 104 27.68 -3.62 7.88
C ASP A 104 27.58 -5.06 8.41
#